data_AF-A0A843GPC8-F1
#
_entry.id   AF-A0A843GPC8-F1
#
_cell.length_a   1.000
_cell.length_b   1.000
_cell.length_c   1.000
_cell.angle_alpha   90.00
_cell.angle_beta   90.00
_cell.angle_gamma   90.00
#
_symmetry.space_group_name_H-M   'P 1'
#
loop_
_entity.id
_entity.type
_entity.pdbx_description
1 polymer ?
#
loop_
_entity_poly.entity_id
_entity_poly.type
_entity_poly.pdbx_seq_one_letter_code
_entity_poly.pdbx_strand_id
1 'polypeptide(L)'
;MRSARGIYYDIKESDYYTKLNVNNEEIILYFSSNFLKKKFLDNITMYIHNENIKLSILYKIDIDATKLLILSYYKKIEKRGFRVLINDKEIINENLTLTIY
;
A
#
# COMPACT_ATOMS: atom_id res chain seq x y z
N MET A 1 -21.49 0.59 -3.22
CA MET A 1 -22.19 -0.47 -3.97
C MET A 1 -21.19 -1.33 -4.75
N ARG A 2 -21.35 -2.67 -4.72
CA ARG A 2 -20.59 -3.62 -5.57
C ARG A 2 -21.27 -3.76 -6.93
N SER A 3 -20.51 -3.62 -8.01
CA SER A 3 -21.00 -3.83 -9.38
C SER A 3 -21.15 -5.32 -9.71
N ALA A 4 -21.90 -5.63 -10.77
CA ALA A 4 -22.04 -6.98 -11.32
C ALA A 4 -20.69 -7.62 -11.72
N ARG A 5 -19.66 -6.80 -11.98
CA ARG A 5 -18.29 -7.25 -12.31
C ARG A 5 -17.40 -7.44 -11.06
N GLY A 6 -17.96 -7.36 -9.86
CA GLY A 6 -17.22 -7.52 -8.61
C GLY A 6 -16.28 -6.36 -8.30
N ILE A 7 -16.62 -5.14 -8.74
CA ILE A 7 -15.86 -3.91 -8.43
C ILE A 7 -16.68 -3.07 -7.47
N TYR A 8 -16.07 -2.65 -6.36
CA TYR A 8 -16.63 -1.66 -5.44
C TYR A 8 -16.31 -0.25 -5.94
N TYR A 9 -17.34 0.58 -6.11
CA TYR A 9 -17.16 1.98 -6.48
C TYR A 9 -16.70 2.84 -5.30
N ASP A 10 -17.22 2.55 -4.10
CA ASP A 10 -16.73 3.11 -2.84
C ASP A 10 -15.84 2.08 -2.14
N ILE A 11 -14.59 2.46 -1.89
CA ILE A 11 -13.59 1.60 -1.26
C ILE A 11 -13.89 1.31 0.22
N LYS A 12 -14.70 2.17 0.86
CA LYS A 12 -15.12 1.98 2.26
C LYS A 12 -16.01 0.75 2.44
N GLU A 13 -16.74 0.37 1.39
CA GLU A 13 -17.59 -0.82 1.39
C GLU A 13 -16.86 -2.10 0.97
N SER A 14 -15.61 -1.99 0.50
CA SER A 14 -14.91 -3.14 -0.06
C SER A 14 -14.49 -4.16 0.99
N ASP A 15 -14.71 -5.44 0.67
CA ASP A 15 -14.23 -6.61 1.41
C ASP A 15 -12.91 -7.17 0.85
N TYR A 16 -12.37 -6.59 -0.23
CA TYR A 16 -11.06 -6.97 -0.75
C TYR A 16 -9.96 -6.23 -0.01
N TYR A 17 -9.25 -6.92 0.87
CA TYR A 17 -8.09 -6.36 1.54
C TYR A 17 -6.90 -7.33 1.56
N THR A 18 -5.73 -6.78 1.85
CA THR A 18 -4.54 -7.55 2.21
C THR A 18 -3.90 -6.99 3.46
N LYS A 19 -3.23 -7.85 4.22
CA LYS A 19 -2.50 -7.50 5.44
C LYS A 19 -1.02 -7.73 5.21
N LEU A 20 -0.20 -6.75 5.57
CA LEU A 20 1.25 -6.79 5.50
C LEU A 20 1.82 -6.49 6.88
N ASN A 21 2.88 -7.17 7.28
CA ASN A 21 3.62 -6.86 8.50
C ASN A 21 4.94 -6.21 8.13
N VAL A 22 5.16 -4.99 8.61
CA VAL A 22 6.38 -4.21 8.37
C VAL A 22 6.83 -3.62 9.69
N ASN A 23 8.04 -3.94 10.14
CA ASN A 23 8.63 -3.38 11.37
C ASN A 23 7.69 -3.43 12.60
N ASN A 24 7.05 -4.58 12.82
CA ASN A 24 6.07 -4.82 13.89
C ASN A 24 4.77 -4.00 13.81
N GLU A 25 4.46 -3.43 12.64
CA GLU A 25 3.19 -2.78 12.37
C GLU A 25 2.39 -3.57 11.34
N GLU A 26 1.11 -3.76 11.60
CA GLU A 26 0.18 -4.34 10.65
C GLU A 26 -0.36 -3.23 9.73
N ILE A 27 -0.18 -3.39 8.42
CA ILE A 27 -0.70 -2.50 7.40
C ILE A 27 -1.79 -3.24 6.63
N ILE A 28 -3.01 -2.71 6.66
CA ILE A 28 -4.16 -3.24 5.91
C ILE A 28 -4.47 -2.31 4.75
N LEU A 29 -4.47 -2.86 3.53
CA LEU A 29 -4.81 -2.12 2.31
C LEU A 29 -6.11 -2.66 1.73
N TYR A 30 -7.09 -1.79 1.49
CA TYR A 30 -8.36 -2.14 0.87
C TYR A 30 -8.33 -1.87 -0.64
N PHE A 31 -8.98 -2.69 -1.45
CA PHE A 31 -8.96 -2.60 -2.92
C PHE A 31 -10.37 -2.56 -3.47
N SER A 32 -10.60 -1.83 -4.54
CA SER A 32 -11.89 -1.82 -5.22
C SER A 32 -12.22 -3.13 -5.93
N SER A 33 -11.22 -4.00 -6.20
CA SER A 33 -11.43 -5.30 -6.83
C SER A 33 -10.37 -6.33 -6.45
N ASN A 34 -10.73 -7.62 -6.53
CA ASN A 34 -9.80 -8.71 -6.32
C ASN A 34 -8.65 -8.73 -7.35
N PHE A 35 -8.90 -8.24 -8.58
CA PHE A 35 -7.87 -8.10 -9.61
C PHE A 35 -6.76 -7.13 -9.17
N LEU A 36 -7.12 -5.97 -8.62
CA LEU A 36 -6.13 -5.00 -8.14
C LEU A 36 -5.38 -5.52 -6.92
N LYS A 37 -6.07 -6.20 -5.99
CA LYS A 37 -5.43 -6.88 -4.85
C LYS A 37 -4.37 -7.89 -5.33
N LYS A 38 -4.73 -8.76 -6.28
CA LYS A 38 -3.80 -9.75 -6.83
C LYS A 38 -2.63 -9.08 -7.54
N LYS A 39 -2.90 -8.09 -8.39
CA LYS A 39 -1.86 -7.31 -9.07
C LYS A 39 -0.89 -6.66 -8.08
N PHE A 40 -1.40 -6.14 -6.96
CA PHE A 40 -0.55 -5.59 -5.91
C PHE A 40 0.37 -6.65 -5.31
N LEU A 41 -0.19 -7.77 -4.86
CA LEU A 41 0.56 -8.87 -4.23
C LEU A 41 1.60 -9.48 -5.16
N ASP A 42 1.27 -9.67 -6.43
CA ASP A 42 2.17 -10.28 -7.42
C ASP A 42 3.41 -9.41 -7.70
N ASN A 43 3.38 -8.11 -7.39
CA ASN A 43 4.40 -7.16 -7.84
C ASN A 43 5.06 -6.33 -6.71
N ILE A 44 4.46 -6.27 -5.52
CA ILE A 44 4.90 -5.34 -4.46
C ILE A 44 6.34 -5.60 -4.01
N THR A 45 6.74 -6.85 -3.83
CA THR A 45 8.10 -7.21 -3.39
C THR A 45 9.17 -6.70 -4.36
N MET A 46 8.96 -6.94 -5.66
CA MET A 46 9.87 -6.49 -6.71
C MET A 46 9.87 -4.96 -6.83
N TYR A 47 8.71 -4.32 -6.68
CA TYR A 47 8.61 -2.87 -6.66
C TYR A 47 9.43 -2.26 -5.50
N ILE A 48 9.26 -2.76 -4.27
CA ILE A 48 9.99 -2.27 -3.10
C ILE A 48 11.50 -2.42 -3.31
N HIS A 49 11.95 -3.59 -3.75
CA HIS A 49 13.37 -3.87 -3.97
C HIS A 49 13.98 -2.88 -4.99
N ASN A 50 13.33 -2.72 -6.14
CA ASN A 50 13.84 -1.85 -7.20
C ASN A 50 13.86 -0.37 -6.78
N GLU A 51 12.83 0.10 -6.06
CA GLU A 51 12.79 1.49 -5.62
C GLU A 51 13.76 1.77 -4.47
N ASN A 52 13.95 0.84 -3.51
CA ASN A 52 14.98 0.98 -2.48
C ASN A 52 16.39 1.04 -3.10
N ILE A 53 16.69 0.23 -4.13
CA ILE A 53 17.97 0.31 -4.86
C ILE A 53 18.15 1.70 -5.49
N LYS A 54 17.11 2.23 -6.15
CA LYS A 54 17.16 3.57 -6.76
C LYS A 54 17.42 4.65 -5.71
N LEU A 55 16.73 4.60 -4.58
CA LEU A 55 16.93 5.54 -3.47
C LEU A 55 18.34 5.43 -2.91
N SER A 56 18.84 4.22 -2.71
CA SER A 56 20.19 3.99 -2.18
C SER A 56 21.27 4.55 -3.10
N ILE A 57 21.13 4.36 -4.41
CA ILE A 57 22.04 4.93 -5.41
C ILE A 57 21.95 6.47 -5.41
N LEU A 58 20.73 7.02 -5.36
CA LEU A 58 20.49 8.46 -5.43
C LEU A 58 21.09 9.19 -4.23
N TYR A 59 20.92 8.66 -3.02
CA TYR A 59 21.35 9.30 -1.78
C TYR A 59 22.70 8.78 -1.26
N LYS A 60 23.27 7.73 -1.86
CA LYS A 60 24.53 7.09 -1.47
C LYS A 60 24.53 6.59 -0.01
N ILE A 61 23.38 6.18 0.48
CA ILE A 61 23.17 5.60 1.81
C ILE A 61 22.23 4.40 1.69
N ASP A 62 22.28 3.49 2.64
CA ASP A 62 21.31 2.39 2.71
C ASP A 62 19.97 2.94 3.21
N ILE A 63 18.90 2.76 2.44
CA ILE A 63 17.56 3.29 2.74
C ILE A 63 16.56 2.15 2.73
N ASP A 64 15.94 1.92 3.87
CA ASP A 64 14.71 1.15 3.96
C ASP A 64 13.48 2.08 3.90
N ALA A 65 12.95 2.27 2.69
CA ALA A 65 11.70 3.01 2.47
C ALA A 65 10.49 2.07 2.32
N THR A 66 10.53 0.83 2.82
CA THR A 66 9.52 -0.20 2.57
C THR A 66 8.09 0.29 2.82
N LYS A 67 7.83 0.92 3.98
CA LYS A 67 6.49 1.43 4.31
C LYS A 67 6.01 2.48 3.31
N LEU A 68 6.87 3.44 2.94
CA LEU A 68 6.54 4.47 1.95
C LEU A 68 6.24 3.87 0.58
N LEU A 69 7.06 2.91 0.16
CA LEU A 69 6.96 2.27 -1.15
C LEU A 69 5.70 1.39 -1.25
N ILE A 70 5.27 0.75 -0.17
CA ILE A 70 3.97 0.07 -0.08
C ILE A 70 2.82 1.04 -0.38
N LEU A 71 2.80 2.18 0.31
CA LEU A 71 1.74 3.19 0.12
C LEU A 71 1.78 3.80 -1.28
N SER A 72 2.98 4.10 -1.78
CA SER A 72 3.21 4.60 -3.13
C SER A 72 2.69 3.63 -4.20
N TYR A 73 3.04 2.35 -4.08
CA TYR A 73 2.60 1.34 -5.04
C TYR A 73 1.09 1.10 -4.97
N TYR A 74 0.54 1.06 -3.76
CA TYR A 74 -0.89 0.95 -3.54
C TYR A 74 -1.63 2.10 -4.22
N LYS A 75 -1.19 3.36 -4.04
CA LYS A 75 -1.77 4.53 -4.71
C LYS A 75 -1.59 4.49 -6.24
N LYS A 76 -0.51 3.87 -6.72
CA LYS A 76 -0.29 3.65 -8.16
C LYS A 76 -1.29 2.65 -8.75
N ILE A 77 -1.68 1.62 -8.01
CA ILE A 77 -2.61 0.57 -8.49
C ILE A 77 -4.07 0.95 -8.26
N GLU A 78 -4.42 1.37 -7.05
CA GLU A 78 -5.79 1.70 -6.68
C GLU A 78 -6.14 3.12 -7.12
N LYS A 79 -7.18 3.23 -7.95
CA LYS A 79 -7.59 4.48 -8.59
C LYS A 79 -8.91 5.04 -8.07
N ARG A 80 -9.70 4.21 -7.37
CA ARG A 80 -11.07 4.56 -6.93
C ARG A 80 -11.13 5.05 -5.49
N GLY A 81 -10.01 5.04 -4.78
CA GLY A 81 -9.96 5.51 -3.42
C GLY A 81 -8.58 5.35 -2.81
N PHE A 82 -8.51 5.61 -1.51
CA PHE A 82 -7.35 5.32 -0.70
C PHE A 82 -7.87 4.99 0.70
N ARG A 83 -7.71 3.74 1.11
CA ARG A 83 -8.13 3.27 2.43
C ARG A 83 -7.08 2.31 2.97
N VAL A 84 -6.42 2.78 4.02
CA VAL A 84 -5.30 2.09 4.66
C VAL A 84 -5.50 2.15 6.16
N LEU A 85 -5.30 1.02 6.83
CA LEU A 85 -5.23 0.96 8.29
C LEU A 85 -3.80 0.61 8.70
N ILE A 86 -3.27 1.26 9.73
CA ILE A 86 -2.04 0.88 10.41
C ILE A 86 -2.39 0.56 11.85
N ASN A 87 -2.10 -0.66 12.30
CA ASN A 87 -2.45 -1.15 13.65
C ASN A 87 -3.94 -0.86 13.98
N ASP A 88 -4.82 -1.27 13.06
CA ASP A 88 -6.28 -1.06 13.11
C ASP A 88 -6.77 0.39 13.11
N LYS A 89 -5.87 1.37 12.90
CA LYS A 89 -6.25 2.79 12.79
C LYS A 89 -6.23 3.24 11.34
N GLU A 90 -7.36 3.74 10.85
CA GLU A 90 -7.48 4.26 9.49
C GLU A 90 -6.70 5.58 9.34
N ILE A 91 -5.84 5.67 8.32
CA ILE A 91 -5.08 6.88 8.03
C ILE A 91 -5.98 7.87 7.28
N ILE A 92 -6.51 8.88 7.96
CA ILE A 92 -7.36 9.92 7.37
C ILE A 92 -6.76 11.29 7.68
N ASN A 93 -6.26 12.01 6.67
CA ASN A 93 -5.68 13.35 6.84
C ASN A 93 -4.57 13.43 7.91
N GLU A 94 -3.94 12.30 8.24
CA GLU A 94 -2.86 12.24 9.22
C GLU A 94 -1.51 12.48 8.56
N ASN A 95 -0.61 13.16 9.28
CA ASN A 95 0.80 13.25 8.89
C ASN A 95 1.47 11.91 9.20
N LEU A 96 1.89 11.20 8.15
CA LEU A 96 2.71 10.00 8.32
C LEU A 96 4.18 10.40 8.43
N THR A 97 4.77 10.28 9.62
CA THR A 97 6.21 10.50 9.80
C THR A 97 6.97 9.20 9.56
N LEU A 98 7.98 9.26 8.69
CA LEU A 98 8.90 8.15 8.45
C LEU A 98 10.22 8.48 9.15
N THR A 99 10.66 7.58 10.01
CA THR A 99 11.94 7.72 10.71
C THR A 99 13.00 6.94 9.95
N ILE A 100 14.08 7.61 9.60
CA ILE A 100 15.30 7.01 9.05
C ILE A 100 16.24 6.86 10.25
N TYR A 101 16.71 5.65 10.52
CA TYR A 101 17.63 5.34 11.62
C TYR A 101 19.07 5.24 11.11
#